data_AF-A0A0D6PW85-F1
#
_entry.id   AF-A0A0D6PW85-F1
#
_cell.length_a   1.000
_cell.length_b   1.000
_cell.length_c   1.000
_cell.angle_alpha   90.00
_cell.angle_beta   90.00
_cell.angle_gamma   90.00
#
_symmetry.space_group_name_H-M   'P 1'
#
loop_
_entity.id
_entity.type
_entity.pdbx_description
1 polymer ?
#
loop_
_entity_poly.entity_id
_entity_poly.type
_entity_poly.pdbx_seq_one_letter_code
_entity_poly.pdbx_strand_id
1 'polypeptide(L)'
;MAKSNEEIIADEKKKIEQAKARIQTIMARESAKERKLDTRRKVILGGLLMDAAKKEVNWNRGLRQLIERISRENDKRAFEGYTPPPAPENSGHE
;
A
#
# COMPACT_ATOMS: atom_id res chain seq x y z
N MET A 1 27.02 43.54 -24.62
CA MET A 1 26.69 42.67 -25.77
C MET A 1 25.43 41.90 -25.40
N ALA A 2 24.40 41.91 -26.25
CA ALA A 2 23.19 41.12 -26.02
C ALA A 2 23.56 39.63 -26.05
N LYS A 3 22.96 38.82 -25.16
CA LYS A 3 23.18 37.37 -25.14
C LYS A 3 22.90 36.77 -26.51
N SER A 4 23.73 35.82 -26.93
CA SER A 4 23.50 35.07 -28.17
C SER A 4 22.16 34.34 -28.09
N ASN A 5 21.46 34.19 -29.21
CA ASN A 5 20.24 33.39 -29.29
C ASN A 5 20.46 31.95 -28.77
N GLU A 6 21.69 31.41 -28.92
CA GLU A 6 22.05 30.09 -28.40
C GLU A 6 22.12 30.04 -26.87
N GLU A 7 22.66 31.09 -26.23
CA GLU A 7 22.68 31.21 -24.76
C GLU A 7 21.26 31.36 -24.20
N ILE A 8 20.39 32.11 -24.88
CA ILE A 8 18.99 32.26 -24.49
C ILE A 8 18.26 30.91 -24.55
N ILE A 9 18.47 30.13 -25.63
CA ILE A 9 17.88 28.79 -25.77
C ILE A 9 18.43 27.83 -24.70
N ALA A 10 19.73 27.89 -24.39
CA ALA A 10 20.33 27.05 -23.35
C ALA A 10 19.79 27.39 -21.96
N ASP A 11 19.68 28.68 -21.63
CA ASP A 11 19.08 29.16 -20.38
C ASP A 11 17.62 28.70 -20.26
N GLU A 12 16.85 28.76 -21.35
CA GLU A 12 15.44 28.35 -21.34
C GLU A 12 15.26 26.83 -21.21
N LYS A 13 16.11 26.03 -21.89
CA LYS A 13 16.15 24.57 -21.70
C LYS A 13 16.45 24.19 -20.25
N LYS A 14 17.40 24.87 -19.61
CA LYS A 14 17.75 24.66 -18.21
C LYS A 14 16.57 24.96 -17.29
N LYS A 15 15.81 26.03 -17.54
CA LYS A 15 14.58 26.34 -16.77
C LYS A 15 13.52 25.24 -16.92
N ILE A 16 13.32 24.74 -18.14
CA ILE A 16 12.37 23.64 -18.41
C ILE A 16 12.78 22.37 -17.64
N GLU A 17 14.05 22.01 -17.66
CA GLU A 17 14.57 20.85 -16.94
C GLU A 17 14.35 20.98 -15.42
N GLN A 18 14.66 22.16 -14.86
CA GLN A 18 14.40 22.45 -13.46
C GLN A 18 12.92 22.38 -13.11
N ALA A 19 12.05 22.91 -13.97
CA ALA A 19 10.60 22.84 -13.78
C ALA A 19 10.10 21.39 -13.81
N LYS A 20 10.58 20.58 -14.75
CA LYS A 20 10.26 19.14 -14.81
C LYS A 20 10.72 18.38 -13.57
N ALA A 21 11.94 18.63 -13.09
CA ALA A 21 12.46 18.02 -11.87
C ALA A 21 11.62 18.39 -10.63
N ARG A 22 11.15 19.64 -10.55
CA ARG A 22 10.23 20.09 -9.49
C ARG A 22 8.89 19.37 -9.55
N ILE A 23 8.29 19.24 -10.74
CA ILE A 23 7.03 18.51 -10.95
C ILE A 23 7.19 17.04 -10.52
N GLN A 24 8.24 16.36 -10.98
CA GLN A 24 8.51 14.98 -10.60
C GLN A 24 8.68 14.82 -9.08
N THR A 25 9.38 15.76 -8.43
CA THR A 25 9.56 15.75 -6.97
C THR A 25 8.23 15.88 -6.24
N ILE A 26 7.32 16.75 -6.70
CA ILE A 26 6.00 16.93 -6.09
C ILE A 26 5.15 15.66 -6.29
N MET A 27 5.10 15.13 -7.52
CA MET A 27 4.37 13.89 -7.83
C MET A 27 4.88 12.71 -6.98
N ALA A 28 6.19 12.57 -6.83
CA ALA A 28 6.79 11.53 -6.01
C ALA A 28 6.38 11.67 -4.53
N ARG A 29 6.31 12.90 -4.01
CA ARG A 29 5.85 13.18 -2.64
C ARG A 29 4.38 12.84 -2.45
N GLU A 30 3.52 13.17 -3.41
CA GLU A 30 2.08 12.82 -3.34
C GLU A 30 1.89 11.30 -3.37
N SER A 31 2.53 10.63 -4.32
CA SER A 31 2.50 9.16 -4.42
C SER A 31 3.03 8.49 -3.14
N ALA A 32 4.08 9.06 -2.51
CA ALA A 32 4.58 8.56 -1.23
C ALA A 32 3.60 8.79 -0.08
N LYS A 33 2.90 9.93 -0.03
CA LYS A 33 1.85 10.19 0.97
C LYS A 33 0.69 9.21 0.81
N GLU A 34 0.25 8.97 -0.41
CA GLU A 34 -0.83 8.02 -0.70
C GLU A 34 -0.46 6.60 -0.29
N ARG A 35 0.74 6.13 -0.64
CA ARG A 35 1.24 4.81 -0.18
C ARG A 35 1.29 4.69 1.35
N LYS A 36 1.68 5.75 2.06
CA LYS A 36 1.67 5.76 3.53
C LYS A 36 0.25 5.62 4.10
N LEU A 37 -0.71 6.37 3.54
CA LEU A 37 -2.10 6.30 3.96
C LEU A 37 -2.73 4.94 3.64
N ASP A 38 -2.48 4.39 2.45
CA ASP A 38 -2.92 3.06 2.06
C ASP A 38 -2.36 1.98 3.00
N THR A 39 -1.05 2.03 3.29
CA THR A 39 -0.42 1.12 4.26
C THR A 39 -1.11 1.22 5.62
N ARG A 40 -1.37 2.44 6.12
CA ARG A 40 -2.05 2.63 7.40
C ARG A 40 -3.47 2.06 7.40
N ARG A 41 -4.24 2.26 6.33
CA ARG A 41 -5.59 1.70 6.17
C ARG A 41 -5.57 0.18 6.18
N LYS A 42 -4.63 -0.44 5.45
CA LYS A 42 -4.45 -1.91 5.42
C LYS A 42 -4.10 -2.47 6.78
N VAL A 43 -3.21 -1.82 7.53
CA VAL A 43 -2.86 -2.23 8.91
C VAL A 43 -4.06 -2.15 9.84
N ILE A 44 -4.82 -1.05 9.81
CA ILE A 44 -6.01 -0.87 10.66
C ILE A 44 -7.06 -1.92 10.32
N LEU A 45 -7.41 -2.06 9.04
CA LEU A 45 -8.41 -3.03 8.58
C LEU A 45 -7.99 -4.47 8.86
N GLY A 46 -6.70 -4.79 8.69
CA GLY A 46 -6.15 -6.10 9.01
C GLY A 46 -6.29 -6.43 10.51
N GLY A 47 -5.96 -5.48 11.39
CA GLY A 47 -6.15 -5.63 12.83
C GLY A 47 -7.61 -5.88 13.21
N LEU A 48 -8.52 -5.05 12.68
CA LEU A 48 -9.96 -5.19 12.92
C LEU A 48 -10.51 -6.51 12.38
N LEU A 49 -10.04 -6.97 11.21
CA LEU A 49 -10.43 -8.27 10.65
C LEU A 49 -9.98 -9.42 11.54
N MET A 50 -8.76 -9.38 12.09
CA MET A 50 -8.28 -10.40 13.03
C MET A 50 -9.11 -10.44 14.30
N ASP A 51 -9.51 -9.28 14.82
CA ASP A 51 -10.36 -9.19 16.02
C ASP A 51 -11.79 -9.70 15.74
N ALA A 52 -12.36 -9.38 14.58
CA ALA A 52 -13.66 -9.91 14.15
C ALA A 52 -13.60 -11.44 13.94
N ALA A 53 -12.53 -11.94 13.32
CA ALA A 53 -12.34 -13.37 13.08
C ALA A 53 -12.19 -14.21 14.37
N LYS A 54 -11.80 -13.60 15.49
CA LYS A 54 -11.78 -14.28 16.80
C LYS A 54 -13.17 -14.39 17.44
N LYS A 55 -14.11 -13.52 17.07
CA LYS A 55 -15.43 -13.40 17.71
C LYS A 55 -16.55 -14.04 16.89
N GLU A 56 -16.45 -13.97 15.57
CA GLU A 56 -17.52 -14.34 14.65
C GLU A 56 -17.06 -15.41 13.64
N VAL A 57 -17.82 -16.51 13.53
CA VAL A 57 -17.49 -17.65 12.67
C VAL A 57 -17.40 -17.25 11.19
N ASN A 58 -18.29 -16.37 10.72
CA ASN A 58 -18.32 -15.95 9.32
C ASN A 58 -17.04 -15.21 8.91
N TRP A 59 -16.55 -14.31 9.76
CA TRP A 59 -15.28 -13.61 9.54
C TRP A 59 -14.08 -14.56 9.64
N ASN A 60 -14.09 -15.51 10.58
CA ASN A 60 -13.04 -16.53 10.67
C ASN A 60 -12.94 -17.36 9.39
N ARG A 61 -14.09 -17.83 8.87
CA ARG A 61 -14.17 -18.59 7.62
C ARG A 61 -13.66 -17.77 6.44
N GLY A 62 -14.09 -16.52 6.33
CA GLY A 62 -13.62 -15.60 5.28
C GLY A 62 -12.11 -15.40 5.34
N LEU A 63 -11.54 -15.19 6.53
CA LEU A 63 -10.10 -15.04 6.72
C LEU A 63 -9.32 -16.28 6.26
N ARG A 64 -9.80 -17.49 6.59
CA ARG A 64 -9.15 -18.74 6.15
C ARG A 64 -9.16 -18.89 4.63
N GLN A 65 -10.30 -18.62 3.98
CA GLN A 65 -10.39 -18.63 2.52
C GLN A 65 -9.47 -17.60 1.86
N LEU A 66 -9.26 -16.43 2.47
CA LEU A 66 -8.32 -15.43 1.96
C LEU A 66 -6.87 -15.91 2.04
N ILE A 67 -6.48 -16.57 3.13
CA ILE A 67 -5.13 -17.15 3.29
C ILE A 67 -4.89 -18.26 2.25
N GLU A 68 -5.87 -19.12 2.00
CA GLU A 68 -5.77 -20.18 1.00
C GLU A 68 -5.62 -19.67 -0.44
N ARG A 69 -6.13 -18.46 -0.73
CA ARG A 69 -6.04 -17.81 -2.05
C ARG A 69 -4.67 -17.18 -2.34
N ILE A 70 -3.75 -17.15 -1.38
CA ILE A 70 -2.42 -16.59 -1.58
C ILE A 70 -1.67 -17.48 -2.59
N SER A 71 -1.49 -16.98 -3.81
CA SER A 71 -0.90 -17.73 -4.92
C SER A 71 0.60 -17.46 -5.09
N ARG A 72 1.06 -16.26 -4.74
CA ARG A 72 2.45 -15.84 -4.91
C ARG A 72 3.36 -16.52 -3.89
N GLU A 73 4.43 -17.15 -4.35
CA GLU A 73 5.33 -17.92 -3.49
C GLU A 73 5.99 -17.05 -2.40
N ASN A 74 6.43 -15.84 -2.75
CA ASN A 74 6.99 -14.89 -1.77
C ASN A 74 5.98 -14.51 -0.69
N ASP A 75 4.69 -14.38 -1.04
CA ASP A 75 3.65 -14.06 -0.08
C ASP A 75 3.37 -15.27 0.81
N LYS A 76 3.34 -16.50 0.25
CA LYS A 76 3.18 -17.75 1.03
C LYS A 76 4.27 -17.91 2.10
N ARG A 77 5.51 -17.57 1.79
CA ARG A 77 6.64 -17.62 2.75
C ARG A 77 6.38 -16.77 4.00
N ALA A 78 5.66 -15.66 3.87
CA ALA A 78 5.29 -14.83 5.02
C ALA A 78 4.29 -15.51 5.98
N PHE A 79 3.65 -16.60 5.55
CA PHE A 79 2.69 -17.38 6.34
C PHE A 79 3.24 -18.76 6.76
N GLU A 80 4.51 -19.07 6.51
CA GLU A 80 5.13 -20.29 7.00
C GLU A 80 5.18 -20.31 8.54
N GLY A 81 4.64 -21.37 9.14
CA GLY A 81 4.51 -21.47 10.61
C GLY A 81 3.46 -20.55 11.23
N TYR A 82 2.79 -19.71 10.44
CA TYR A 82 1.72 -18.85 10.92
C TYR A 82 0.41 -19.64 11.05
N THR A 83 -0.21 -19.57 12.24
CA THR A 83 -1.52 -20.18 12.49
C THR A 83 -2.58 -19.08 12.62
N PRO A 84 -3.61 -19.05 11.76
CA PRO A 84 -4.70 -18.08 11.90
C PRO A 84 -5.47 -18.31 13.20
N PRO A 85 -6.17 -17.29 13.73
CA PRO A 85 -6.90 -17.39 14.99
C PRO A 85 -7.85 -18.60 14.99
N PRO A 86 -7.95 -19.33 16.11
CA PRO A 86 -8.87 -20.45 16.24
C PRO A 86 -10.29 -19.98 15.95
N ALA A 87 -11.11 -20.86 15.39
CA ALA A 87 -12.52 -20.55 15.22
C ALA A 87 -13.15 -20.30 16.62
N PRO A 88 -14.05 -19.33 16.76
CA PRO A 88 -14.74 -19.12 18.03
C PRO A 88 -15.49 -20.41 18.40
N GLU A 89 -15.24 -20.94 19.60
CA GLU A 89 -16.02 -22.05 20.15
C GLU A 89 -17.41 -21.53 20.50
N ASN A 90 -18.42 -21.99 19.76
CA ASN A 90 -19.83 -21.67 19.93
C ASN A 90 -20.18 -20.18 19.81
N SER A 91 -20.34 -19.68 18.58
CA SER A 91 -21.37 -18.67 18.34
C SER A 91 -22.73 -19.38 18.32
N GLY A 92 -23.21 -19.76 19.50
CA GLY A 92 -24.60 -20.14 19.69
C GLY A 92 -25.46 -18.99 19.21
N HIS A 93 -26.21 -19.22 18.14
CA HIS A 93 -27.33 -18.38 17.78
C HIS A 93 -28.39 -18.51 18.88
N GLU A 94 -28.65 -17.43 19.62
CA GLU A 94 -29.99 -17.11 20.12
C GLU A 94 -30.51 -15.91 19.32
#